data_AF-A0A2R6M467-F1
#
_entry.id   AF-A0A2R6M467-F1
#
_cell.length_a   1.000
_cell.length_b   1.000
_cell.length_c   1.000
_cell.angle_alpha   90.00
_cell.angle_beta   90.00
_cell.angle_gamma   90.00
#
_symmetry.space_group_name_H-M   'P 1'
#
loop_
_entity.id
_entity.type
_entity.pdbx_description
1 polymer ?
#
loop_
_entity_poly.entity_id
_entity_poly.type
_entity_poly.pdbx_seq_one_letter_code
_entity_poly.pdbx_strand_id
1 'polypeptide(L)'
;MEITPATVAQEQEWIAQRADRIVPLINSVRSNLGSLFGTEVDEVTRQQYRRAVDEVFADGDLAVNVAALVVLLRDLDVDGDYPGFVVDELLGRELAGMIAGQQPLRLLGEATFHFADVHVHGGETEEAGRDDLDAALTAGFQTRLPGWEWTARQSPFDPDQ
;
A
#
# COMPACT_ATOMS: atom_id res chain seq x y z
N MET A 1 4.72 15.33 -15.92
CA MET A 1 3.57 14.93 -15.08
C MET A 1 2.74 16.14 -14.75
N GLU A 2 1.43 16.08 -14.96
CA GLU A 2 0.47 17.11 -14.56
C GLU A 2 -0.63 16.44 -13.74
N ILE A 3 -0.84 16.88 -12.50
CA ILE A 3 -1.85 16.33 -11.60
C ILE A 3 -3.07 17.24 -11.61
N THR A 4 -4.16 16.72 -12.17
CA THR A 4 -5.46 17.39 -12.27
C THR A 4 -6.53 16.54 -11.56
N PRO A 5 -7.72 17.09 -11.29
CA PRO A 5 -8.84 16.27 -10.79
C PRO A 5 -9.16 15.06 -11.69
N ALA A 6 -9.01 15.20 -13.01
CA ALA A 6 -9.19 14.10 -13.95
C ALA A 6 -8.10 13.03 -13.79
N THR A 7 -6.85 13.44 -13.59
CA THR A 7 -5.73 12.53 -13.27
C THR A 7 -6.02 11.75 -11.99
N VAL A 8 -6.48 12.43 -10.93
CA VAL A 8 -6.81 11.77 -9.65
C VAL A 8 -7.90 10.71 -9.82
N ALA A 9 -8.97 11.03 -10.55
CA ALA A 9 -10.05 10.06 -10.82
C ALA A 9 -9.57 8.87 -11.66
N GLN A 10 -8.70 9.10 -12.65
CA GLN A 10 -8.09 8.04 -13.45
C GLN A 10 -7.21 7.11 -12.59
N GLU A 11 -6.40 7.68 -11.70
CA GLU A 11 -5.54 6.88 -10.82
C GLU A 11 -6.35 6.10 -9.77
N GLN A 12 -7.45 6.65 -9.25
CA GLN A 12 -8.38 5.88 -8.41
C GLN A 12 -8.87 4.63 -9.15
N GLU A 13 -9.36 4.81 -10.38
CA GLU A 13 -9.88 3.70 -11.19
C GLU A 13 -8.77 2.69 -11.50
N TRP A 14 -7.59 3.15 -11.87
CA TRP A 14 -6.44 2.30 -12.16
C TRP A 14 -6.05 1.43 -10.96
N ILE A 15 -5.92 2.03 -9.78
CA ILE A 15 -5.61 1.31 -8.53
C ILE A 15 -6.71 0.29 -8.21
N ALA A 16 -7.99 0.66 -8.35
CA ALA A 16 -9.12 -0.24 -8.09
C ALA A 16 -9.16 -1.45 -9.05
N GLN A 17 -8.71 -1.27 -10.30
CA GLN A 17 -8.61 -2.34 -11.30
C GLN A 17 -7.47 -3.33 -11.00
N ARG A 18 -6.43 -2.94 -10.23
CA ARG A 18 -5.34 -3.84 -9.80
C ARG A 18 -5.72 -4.86 -8.74
N ALA A 19 -7.01 -4.98 -8.38
CA ALA A 19 -7.47 -5.93 -7.37
C ALA A 19 -7.05 -7.40 -7.66
N ASP A 20 -6.83 -7.77 -8.94
CA ASP A 20 -6.31 -9.08 -9.33
C ASP A 20 -4.85 -9.34 -8.92
N ARG A 21 -4.04 -8.27 -8.87
CA ARG A 21 -2.63 -8.33 -8.50
C ARG A 21 -2.44 -8.09 -7.01
N ILE A 22 -3.05 -7.04 -6.47
CA ILE A 22 -2.77 -6.55 -5.11
C ILE A 22 -3.41 -7.42 -4.02
N VAL A 23 -4.64 -7.94 -4.23
CA VAL A 23 -5.32 -8.72 -3.18
C VAL A 23 -4.59 -10.02 -2.83
N PRO A 24 -4.11 -10.82 -3.81
CA PRO A 24 -3.25 -11.97 -3.50
C PRO A 24 -1.98 -11.60 -2.73
N LEU A 25 -1.33 -10.48 -3.10
CA LEU A 25 -0.14 -9.99 -2.40
C LEU A 25 -0.45 -9.58 -0.95
N ILE A 26 -1.58 -8.88 -0.72
CA ILE A 26 -2.04 -8.54 0.62
C ILE A 26 -2.22 -9.80 1.47
N ASN A 27 -2.93 -10.81 0.95
CA ASN A 27 -3.20 -12.03 1.71
C ASN A 27 -1.92 -12.84 1.97
N SER A 28 -0.96 -12.83 1.04
CA SER A 28 0.36 -13.43 1.27
C SER A 28 1.13 -12.70 2.38
N VAL A 29 1.17 -11.36 2.35
CA VAL A 29 1.82 -10.56 3.40
C VAL A 29 1.14 -10.79 4.75
N ARG A 30 -0.19 -10.84 4.81
CA ARG A 30 -0.96 -11.13 6.03
C ARG A 30 -0.63 -12.51 6.59
N SER A 31 -0.60 -13.54 5.75
CA SER A 31 -0.22 -14.90 6.16
C SER A 31 1.21 -14.96 6.71
N ASN A 32 2.15 -14.28 6.06
CA ASN A 32 3.55 -14.28 6.47
C ASN A 32 3.73 -13.52 7.80
N LEU A 33 3.13 -12.34 7.94
CA LEU A 33 3.17 -11.56 9.18
C LEU A 33 2.45 -12.30 10.32
N GLY A 34 1.29 -12.90 10.06
CA GLY A 34 0.57 -13.71 11.05
C GLY A 34 1.44 -14.85 11.60
N SER A 35 2.12 -15.56 10.70
CA SER A 35 3.09 -16.61 11.09
C SER A 35 4.23 -16.07 11.95
N LEU A 36 4.81 -14.92 11.58
CA LEU A 36 5.93 -14.30 12.31
C LEU A 36 5.52 -13.78 13.71
N PHE A 37 4.30 -13.28 13.84
CA PHE A 37 3.77 -12.75 15.11
C PHE A 37 2.97 -13.79 15.92
N GLY A 38 2.82 -15.01 15.41
CA GLY A 38 2.06 -16.08 16.08
C GLY A 38 0.58 -15.73 16.24
N THR A 39 -0.02 -15.10 15.23
CA THR A 39 -1.42 -14.67 15.22
C THR A 39 -2.07 -14.94 13.87
N GLU A 40 -3.39 -15.03 13.84
CA GLU A 40 -4.15 -15.14 12.61
C GLU A 40 -4.56 -13.73 12.14
N VAL A 41 -4.45 -13.50 10.83
CA VAL A 41 -4.87 -12.24 10.21
C VAL A 41 -5.83 -12.60 9.08
N ASP A 42 -7.07 -12.14 9.18
CA ASP A 42 -8.10 -12.50 8.21
C ASP A 42 -7.70 -12.11 6.78
N GLU A 43 -8.07 -12.92 5.79
CA GLU A 43 -7.90 -12.54 4.39
C GLU A 43 -8.84 -11.39 3.99
N VAL A 44 -8.44 -10.63 2.96
CA VAL A 44 -9.29 -9.62 2.33
C VAL A 44 -9.80 -10.07 0.97
N THR A 45 -10.99 -9.57 0.67
CA THR A 45 -11.64 -9.73 -0.62
C THR A 45 -11.34 -8.53 -1.53
N ARG A 46 -11.49 -8.74 -2.83
CA ARG A 46 -11.41 -7.68 -3.84
C ARG A 46 -12.44 -6.58 -3.65
N GLN A 47 -13.61 -6.92 -3.11
CA GLN A 47 -14.64 -5.92 -2.80
C GLN A 47 -14.21 -5.01 -1.65
N GLN A 48 -13.61 -5.56 -0.59
CA GLN A 48 -13.06 -4.76 0.51
C GLN A 48 -11.91 -3.87 0.03
N TYR A 49 -11.00 -4.40 -0.80
CA TYR A 49 -9.93 -3.62 -1.41
C TYR A 49 -10.48 -2.42 -2.22
N ARG A 50 -11.43 -2.64 -3.14
CA ARG A 50 -12.01 -1.55 -3.96
C ARG A 50 -12.70 -0.50 -3.10
N ARG A 51 -13.43 -0.91 -2.07
CA ARG A 51 -14.04 0.03 -1.11
C ARG A 51 -12.98 0.86 -0.38
N ALA A 52 -11.89 0.23 0.06
CA ALA A 52 -10.81 0.96 0.70
C ALA A 52 -10.12 1.95 -0.25
N VAL A 53 -10.01 1.63 -1.55
CA VAL A 53 -9.56 2.58 -2.57
C VAL A 53 -10.52 3.78 -2.63
N ASP A 54 -11.83 3.54 -2.71
CA ASP A 54 -12.83 4.62 -2.73
C ASP A 54 -12.75 5.51 -1.46
N GLU A 55 -12.52 4.91 -0.30
CA GLU A 55 -12.36 5.65 0.96
C GLU A 55 -11.09 6.50 1.01
N VAL A 56 -9.97 6.01 0.46
CA VAL A 56 -8.72 6.79 0.35
C VAL A 56 -8.92 7.99 -0.58
N PHE A 57 -9.60 7.80 -1.70
CA PHE A 57 -9.83 8.84 -2.70
C PHE A 57 -11.00 9.79 -2.38
N ALA A 58 -11.79 9.49 -1.34
CA ALA A 58 -12.83 10.39 -0.84
C ALA A 58 -12.25 11.62 -0.10
N ASP A 59 -11.02 11.54 0.40
CA ASP A 59 -10.27 12.67 0.94
C ASP A 59 -9.44 13.30 -0.19
N GLY A 60 -9.85 14.48 -0.68
CA GLY A 60 -9.22 15.12 -1.83
C GLY A 60 -7.75 15.51 -1.63
N ASP A 61 -7.37 15.90 -0.41
CA ASP A 61 -5.99 16.28 -0.10
C ASP A 61 -5.10 15.03 -0.03
N LEU A 62 -5.62 13.91 0.48
CA LEU A 62 -4.92 12.62 0.42
C LEU A 62 -4.84 12.10 -1.02
N ALA A 63 -5.97 12.14 -1.75
CA ALA A 63 -6.11 11.59 -3.10
C ALA A 63 -5.12 12.19 -4.08
N VAL A 64 -4.89 13.51 -4.04
CA VAL A 64 -3.95 14.18 -4.94
C VAL A 64 -2.50 13.73 -4.70
N ASN A 65 -2.12 13.48 -3.45
CA ASN A 65 -0.78 13.01 -3.10
C ASN A 65 -0.57 11.53 -3.44
N VAL A 66 -1.58 10.68 -3.16
CA VAL A 66 -1.57 9.27 -3.56
C VAL A 66 -1.47 9.14 -5.08
N ALA A 67 -2.27 9.88 -5.85
CA ALA A 67 -2.21 9.85 -7.30
C ALA A 67 -0.85 10.30 -7.84
N ALA A 68 -0.27 11.36 -7.27
CA ALA A 68 1.06 11.84 -7.66
C ALA A 68 2.15 10.79 -7.43
N LEU A 69 2.17 10.15 -6.25
CA LEU A 69 3.16 9.11 -5.93
C LEU A 69 3.01 7.87 -6.82
N VAL A 70 1.77 7.46 -7.11
CA VAL A 70 1.49 6.33 -8.01
C VAL A 70 2.01 6.63 -9.42
N VAL A 71 1.74 7.82 -9.97
CA VAL A 71 2.24 8.18 -11.30
C VAL A 71 3.76 8.30 -11.31
N LEU A 72 4.36 8.88 -10.27
CA LEU A 72 5.82 8.95 -10.12
C LEU A 72 6.44 7.57 -10.17
N LEU A 73 6.00 6.64 -9.33
CA LEU A 73 6.54 5.28 -9.28
C LEU A 73 6.33 4.53 -10.61
N ARG A 74 5.19 4.73 -11.28
CA ARG A 74 4.92 4.11 -12.58
C ARG A 74 5.85 4.60 -13.69
N ASP A 75 6.25 5.87 -13.65
CA ASP A 75 7.10 6.47 -14.68
C ASP A 75 8.58 6.45 -14.30
N LEU A 76 8.91 6.03 -13.07
CA LEU A 76 10.27 6.00 -12.55
C LEU A 76 10.99 4.75 -13.03
N ASP A 77 12.09 4.97 -13.74
CA ASP A 77 12.93 3.90 -14.25
C ASP A 77 14.40 4.29 -14.06
N VAL A 78 15.24 3.30 -13.73
CA VAL A 78 16.68 3.47 -13.57
C VAL A 78 17.40 2.34 -14.28
N ASP A 79 18.48 2.70 -14.97
CA ASP A 79 19.19 1.78 -15.85
C ASP A 79 19.72 0.57 -15.05
N GLY A 80 19.17 -0.60 -15.37
CA GLY A 80 19.54 -1.87 -14.74
C GLY A 80 19.11 -2.01 -13.28
N ASP A 81 18.09 -1.27 -12.84
CA ASP A 81 17.53 -1.33 -11.49
C ASP A 81 18.65 -1.32 -10.42
N TYR A 82 19.48 -0.28 -10.51
CA TYR A 82 20.73 -0.21 -9.76
C TYR A 82 20.46 -0.20 -8.24
N PRO A 83 20.96 -1.17 -7.45
CA PRO A 83 20.61 -1.29 -6.01
C PRO A 83 21.03 -0.12 -5.10
N GLY A 84 21.79 0.85 -5.62
CA GLY A 84 22.12 2.09 -4.90
C GLY A 84 21.16 3.24 -5.21
N PHE A 85 20.24 3.06 -6.15
CA PHE A 85 19.09 3.93 -6.38
C PHE A 85 17.99 3.52 -5.40
N VAL A 86 17.45 4.50 -4.69
CA VAL A 86 16.52 4.27 -3.56
C VAL A 86 15.37 5.28 -3.57
N VAL A 87 15.13 5.94 -4.71
CA VAL A 87 14.11 6.99 -4.79
C VAL A 87 12.72 6.37 -4.88
N ASP A 88 12.59 5.31 -5.65
CA ASP A 88 11.47 4.37 -5.67
C ASP A 88 11.12 3.86 -4.27
N GLU A 89 12.10 3.43 -3.48
CA GLU A 89 11.94 3.01 -2.08
C GLU A 89 11.39 4.13 -1.18
N LEU A 90 11.91 5.35 -1.34
CA LEU A 90 11.43 6.52 -0.61
C LEU A 90 9.98 6.85 -0.95
N LEU A 91 9.61 6.75 -2.23
CA LEU A 91 8.27 7.04 -2.74
C LEU A 91 7.28 5.92 -2.35
N GLY A 92 7.69 4.66 -2.47
CA GLY A 92 6.91 3.48 -2.10
C GLY A 92 6.59 3.45 -0.61
N ARG A 93 7.59 3.70 0.24
CA ARG A 93 7.40 3.83 1.69
C ARG A 93 6.41 4.94 2.05
N GLU A 94 6.56 6.12 1.45
CA GLU A 94 5.66 7.25 1.70
C GLU A 94 4.23 6.93 1.24
N LEU A 95 4.06 6.32 0.06
CA LEU A 95 2.77 5.89 -0.47
C LEU A 95 2.08 4.90 0.46
N ALA A 96 2.81 3.89 0.94
CA ALA A 96 2.28 2.90 1.88
C ALA A 96 1.78 3.56 3.18
N GLY A 97 2.56 4.49 3.74
CA GLY A 97 2.20 5.25 4.93
C GLY A 97 0.95 6.10 4.73
N MET A 98 0.83 6.80 3.59
CA MET A 98 -0.33 7.62 3.26
C MET A 98 -1.62 6.78 3.12
N ILE A 99 -1.55 5.64 2.44
CA ILE A 99 -2.71 4.74 2.27
C ILE A 99 -3.13 4.13 3.62
N ALA A 100 -2.17 3.72 4.44
CA ALA A 100 -2.43 3.09 5.74
C ALA A 100 -3.23 4.00 6.69
N GLY A 101 -2.97 5.31 6.66
CA GLY A 101 -3.72 6.32 7.41
C GLY A 101 -2.84 7.16 8.34
N GLN A 102 -3.41 7.67 9.44
CA GLN A 102 -2.65 8.43 10.44
C GLN A 102 -1.92 7.49 11.43
N GLN A 103 -1.11 8.05 12.32
CA GLN A 103 -0.48 7.26 13.37
C GLN A 103 -1.53 6.57 14.27
N PRO A 104 -1.32 5.30 14.66
CA PRO A 104 -0.10 4.50 14.47
C PRO A 104 0.00 3.77 13.12
N LEU A 105 -1.07 3.73 12.32
CA LEU A 105 -1.13 2.95 11.08
C LEU A 105 -0.12 3.42 10.04
N ARG A 106 0.16 4.73 9.97
CA ARG A 106 1.20 5.27 9.08
C ARG A 106 2.53 4.55 9.25
N LEU A 107 3.05 4.51 10.48
CA LEU A 107 4.34 3.88 10.76
C LEU A 107 4.31 2.37 10.46
N LEU A 108 3.19 1.70 10.75
CA LEU A 108 3.01 0.29 10.43
C LEU A 108 2.99 0.03 8.92
N GLY A 109 2.38 0.93 8.14
CA GLY A 109 2.36 0.86 6.67
C GLY A 109 3.76 1.04 6.09
N GLU A 110 4.51 2.05 6.57
CA GLU A 110 5.90 2.31 6.18
C GLU A 110 6.81 1.10 6.51
N ALA A 111 6.63 0.47 7.68
CA ALA A 111 7.40 -0.71 8.05
C ALA A 111 7.01 -1.96 7.24
N THR A 112 5.70 -2.13 6.96
CA THR A 112 5.20 -3.25 6.17
C THR A 112 5.65 -3.15 4.71
N PHE A 113 5.87 -1.94 4.19
CA PHE A 113 6.39 -1.73 2.83
C PHE A 113 7.70 -2.49 2.62
N HIS A 114 8.72 -2.27 3.46
CA HIS A 114 10.00 -2.99 3.34
C HIS A 114 9.86 -4.51 3.53
N PHE A 115 8.84 -4.98 4.25
CA PHE A 115 8.55 -6.40 4.35
C PHE A 115 7.87 -6.94 3.08
N ALA A 116 6.96 -6.18 2.48
CA ALA A 116 6.28 -6.57 1.25
C ALA A 116 7.25 -6.55 0.06
N ASP A 117 8.10 -5.53 -0.01
CA ASP A 117 9.06 -5.29 -1.09
C ASP A 117 9.98 -6.51 -1.33
N VAL A 118 10.58 -7.07 -0.28
CA VAL A 118 11.44 -8.27 -0.42
C VAL A 118 10.70 -9.52 -0.92
N HIS A 119 9.36 -9.50 -1.02
CA HIS A 119 8.53 -10.59 -1.55
C HIS A 119 7.81 -10.23 -2.86
N VAL A 120 7.83 -8.96 -3.27
CA VAL A 120 7.21 -8.47 -4.51
C VAL A 120 8.35 -8.21 -5.48
N HIS A 121 8.43 -9.02 -6.52
CA HIS A 121 9.44 -8.83 -7.56
C HIS A 121 8.76 -8.47 -8.87
N GLY A 122 9.33 -7.46 -9.55
CA GLY A 122 9.05 -7.17 -10.94
C GLY A 122 9.58 -8.27 -11.87
N GLY A 123 9.09 -8.30 -13.10
CA GLY A 123 9.74 -9.07 -14.17
C GLY A 123 11.07 -8.43 -14.60
N GLU A 124 11.97 -9.19 -15.23
CA GLU A 124 13.28 -8.69 -15.72
C GLU A 124 13.22 -7.49 -16.70
N THR A 125 12.02 -7.09 -17.12
CA THR A 125 11.77 -6.01 -18.11
C THR A 125 10.82 -4.95 -17.57
N GLU A 126 10.49 -5.02 -16.27
CA GLU A 126 9.59 -4.08 -15.61
C GLU A 126 10.36 -2.84 -15.15
N GLU A 127 9.73 -1.67 -15.21
CA GLU A 127 10.32 -0.40 -14.75
C GLU A 127 10.63 -0.48 -13.25
N ALA A 128 11.76 0.07 -12.83
CA ALA A 128 12.26 -0.06 -11.45
C ALA A 128 11.25 0.37 -10.38
N GLY A 129 10.43 1.40 -10.62
CA GLY A 129 9.45 1.85 -9.61
C GLY A 129 8.18 1.00 -9.50
N ARG A 130 7.98 -0.03 -10.34
CA ARG A 130 6.68 -0.73 -10.43
C ARG A 130 6.47 -1.81 -9.38
N ASP A 131 7.49 -2.56 -9.02
CA ASP A 131 7.40 -3.53 -7.94
C ASP A 131 7.30 -2.82 -6.59
N ASP A 132 8.04 -1.74 -6.40
CA ASP A 132 7.89 -0.83 -5.26
C ASP A 132 6.47 -0.27 -5.15
N LEU A 133 5.84 0.09 -6.27
CA LEU A 133 4.44 0.49 -6.30
C LEU A 133 3.50 -0.64 -5.85
N ASP A 134 3.70 -1.86 -6.34
CA ASP A 134 2.90 -3.02 -5.92
C ASP A 134 3.12 -3.34 -4.43
N ALA A 135 4.35 -3.24 -3.94
CA ALA A 135 4.69 -3.40 -2.53
C ALA A 135 4.03 -2.32 -1.67
N ALA A 136 4.04 -1.05 -2.11
CA ALA A 136 3.43 0.06 -1.42
C ALA A 136 1.90 -0.05 -1.33
N LEU A 137 1.23 -0.39 -2.44
CA LEU A 137 -0.21 -0.65 -2.46
C LEU A 137 -0.55 -1.82 -1.53
N THR A 138 0.24 -2.89 -1.58
CA THR A 138 0.06 -4.07 -0.72
C THR A 138 0.18 -3.70 0.76
N ALA A 139 1.27 -3.04 1.16
CA ALA A 139 1.56 -2.67 2.53
C ALA A 139 0.56 -1.64 3.08
N GLY A 140 0.23 -0.62 2.30
CA GLY A 140 -0.74 0.40 2.69
C GLY A 140 -2.13 -0.19 2.92
N PHE A 141 -2.64 -0.97 1.96
CA PHE A 141 -3.99 -1.52 2.08
C PHE A 141 -4.07 -2.66 3.10
N GLN A 142 -3.06 -3.53 3.25
CA GLN A 142 -3.10 -4.57 4.30
C GLN A 142 -3.22 -3.95 5.69
N THR A 143 -2.52 -2.83 5.91
CA THR A 143 -2.48 -2.11 7.18
C THR A 143 -3.78 -1.35 7.45
N ARG A 144 -4.39 -0.79 6.39
CA ARG A 144 -5.69 -0.09 6.48
C ARG A 144 -6.86 -1.03 6.69
N LEU A 145 -6.88 -2.16 5.99
CA LEU A 145 -8.02 -3.07 5.96
C LEU A 145 -8.18 -3.83 7.29
N PRO A 146 -9.41 -4.20 7.70
CA PRO A 146 -9.63 -4.99 8.90
C PRO A 146 -9.00 -6.39 8.80
N GLY A 147 -8.83 -7.06 9.94
CA GLY A 147 -8.36 -8.45 10.03
C GLY A 147 -7.37 -8.72 11.16
N TRP A 148 -6.73 -7.67 11.70
CA TRP A 148 -5.90 -7.78 12.90
C TRP A 148 -6.77 -7.70 14.16
N GLU A 149 -6.62 -8.66 15.08
CA GLU A 149 -7.46 -8.69 16.30
C GLU A 149 -7.33 -7.43 17.15
N TRP A 150 -6.14 -6.81 17.19
CA TRP A 150 -5.90 -5.61 17.98
C TRP A 150 -6.64 -4.37 17.45
N THR A 151 -6.99 -4.32 16.15
CA THR A 151 -7.78 -3.23 15.57
C THR A 151 -9.28 -3.47 15.69
N ALA A 152 -9.71 -4.72 15.92
CA ALA A 152 -11.12 -5.08 16.03
C ALA A 152 -11.72 -4.85 17.43
N ARG A 153 -10.87 -4.62 18.44
CA ARG A 153 -11.28 -4.47 19.84
C ARG A 153 -10.95 -3.09 20.39
N GLN A 154 -11.63 -2.72 21.47
CA GLN A 154 -11.29 -1.50 22.22
C GLN A 154 -9.84 -1.58 22.74
N SER A 155 -9.14 -0.45 22.69
CA SER A 155 -7.77 -0.37 23.19
C SER A 155 -7.74 -0.63 24.70
N PRO A 156 -6.89 -1.55 25.19
CA PRO A 156 -6.76 -1.82 26.62
C PRO A 156 -6.08 -0.66 27.37
N PHE A 157 -5.62 0.36 26.66
CA PHE A 157 -5.03 1.58 27.20
C PHE A 157 -6.02 2.76 27.22
N ASP A 158 -7.29 2.53 26.85
CA ASP A 158 -8.31 3.56 26.98
C ASP A 158 -8.51 3.90 28.46
N PRO A 159 -8.49 5.19 28.83
CA PRO A 159 -8.52 5.62 30.23
C PRO A 159 -9.86 5.31 30.94
N ASP A 160 -10.93 5.11 30.17
CA ASP A 160 -12.30 4.93 30.66
C ASP A 160 -12.80 3.49 30.55
N GLN A 161 -11.89 2.49 30.57
CA GLN A 161 -12.28 1.07 30.68
C GLN A 161 -12.95 0.73 32.01
#